data_AF-A0A8H8RHX2-F1
#
_entry.id   AF-A0A8H8RHX2-F1
#
_cell.length_a   1.000
_cell.length_b   1.000
_cell.length_c   1.000
_cell.angle_alpha   90.00
_cell.angle_beta   90.00
_cell.angle_gamma   90.00
#
_symmetry.space_group_name_H-M   'P 1'
#
loop_
_entity.id
_entity.type
_entity.pdbx_description
1 polymer ?
#
loop_
_entity_poly.entity_id
_entity_poly.type
_entity_poly.pdbx_seq_one_letter_code
_entity_poly.pdbx_strand_id
1 'polypeptide(L)' 'MSASQNLIDTCVGVGNLIDALGNVNTPIPALYFDLEGIYLGRLGTVSIMQLLVYPANQTGLEDRFRLIR' A
#
# COMPACT_ATOMS: atom_id res chain seq x y z
N MET A 1 8.09 6.07 -17.07
CA MET A 1 8.79 5.85 -15.79
C MET A 1 8.27 4.55 -15.23
N SER A 2 9.16 3.64 -14.79
CA SER A 2 8.73 2.35 -14.22
C SER A 2 8.29 2.60 -12.77
N ALA A 3 7.07 2.22 -12.44
CA ALA A 3 6.57 2.32 -11.07
C ALA A 3 7.36 1.38 -10.16
N SER A 4 7.93 1.90 -9.06
CA SER A 4 8.57 1.08 -8.04
C SER A 4 7.50 0.29 -7.27
N GLN A 5 7.59 -1.03 -7.33
CA GLN A 5 6.76 -1.90 -6.49
C GLN A 5 7.55 -2.31 -5.25
N ASN A 6 7.07 -1.88 -4.09
CA ASN A 6 7.69 -2.23 -2.81
C ASN A 6 6.93 -3.40 -2.17
N LEU A 7 7.60 -4.55 -2.05
CA LEU A 7 7.10 -5.69 -1.29
C LEU A 7 7.36 -5.46 0.20
N ILE A 8 6.32 -5.55 1.01
CA ILE A 8 6.35 -5.47 2.46
C ILE A 8 5.90 -6.81 3.02
N ASP A 9 6.75 -7.47 3.78
CA ASP A 9 6.49 -8.78 4.41
C ASP A 9 6.93 -8.81 5.89
N THR A 10 7.28 -7.65 6.45
CA THR A 10 7.70 -7.51 7.86
C THR A 10 6.86 -6.47 8.60
N CYS A 11 6.67 -6.66 9.91
CA CYS A 11 5.98 -5.68 10.76
C CYS A 11 6.67 -4.30 10.74
N VAL A 12 8.01 -4.28 10.66
CA VAL A 12 8.77 -3.02 10.55
C VAL A 12 8.46 -2.31 9.24
N GLY A 13 8.40 -3.04 8.13
CA GLY A 13 8.02 -2.46 6.83
C GLY A 13 6.59 -1.91 6.83
N VAL A 14 5.65 -2.57 7.52
CA VAL A 14 4.29 -2.05 7.72
C VAL A 14 4.31 -0.75 8.53
N GLY A 15 5.11 -0.68 9.60
CA GLY A 15 5.29 0.56 10.38
C GLY A 15 5.80 1.71 9.52
N ASN A 16 6.85 1.47 8.74
CA ASN A 16 7.42 2.47 7.83
C ASN A 16 6.40 2.96 6.77
N LEU A 17 5.54 2.06 6.26
CA LEU A 17 4.47 2.43 5.34
C LEU A 17 3.45 3.37 6.02
N ILE A 18 3.03 3.05 7.24
CA ILE A 18 2.07 3.89 7.99
C ILE A 18 2.67 5.27 8.25
N ASP A 19 3.94 5.34 8.66
CA ASP A 19 4.65 6.60 8.88
C ASP A 19 4.77 7.41 7.57
N ALA A 20 5.06 6.75 6.45
CA ALA A 20 5.12 7.39 5.14
C ALA A 20 3.75 7.98 4.74
N LEU A 21 2.66 7.23 4.94
CA LEU A 21 1.30 7.69 4.67
C LEU A 21 0.90 8.90 5.54
N GLY A 22 1.32 8.92 6.81
CA GLY A 22 1.08 10.04 7.72
C GLY A 22 1.82 11.34 7.33
N ASN A 23 2.92 11.21 6.59
CA ASN A 23 3.74 12.33 6.12
C ASN A 23 3.39 12.81 4.69
N VAL A 24 2.34 12.24 4.06
CA VAL A 24 1.92 12.66 2.73
C VAL A 24 1.39 14.09 2.79
N ASN A 25 2.11 15.02 2.14
CA ASN A 25 1.78 16.45 2.05
C ASN A 25 0.62 16.73 1.08
N THR A 26 -0.49 16.01 1.23
CA THR A 26 -1.70 16.18 0.42
C THR A 26 -2.89 16.34 1.36
N PRO A 27 -3.76 17.36 1.17
CA PRO A 27 -4.83 17.65 2.14
C PRO A 27 -5.77 16.46 2.39
N ILE A 28 -5.97 15.63 1.37
CA ILE A 28 -6.70 14.36 1.44
C ILE A 28 -6.06 13.41 0.42
N PRO A 29 -5.15 12.50 0.80
CA PRO A 29 -4.66 11.48 -0.11
C PRO A 29 -5.79 10.50 -0.45
N ALA A 30 -5.98 10.22 -1.74
CA ALA A 30 -6.81 9.13 -2.20
C ALA A 30 -6.01 7.82 -2.10
N LEU A 31 -6.52 6.87 -1.35
CA LEU A 31 -5.94 5.53 -1.17
C LEU A 31 -6.79 4.53 -1.92
N TYR A 32 -6.19 3.79 -2.84
CA TYR A 32 -6.83 2.71 -3.58
C TYR A 32 -6.26 1.38 -3.10
N PHE A 33 -7.15 0.47 -2.70
CA PHE A 33 -6.78 -0.85 -2.21
C PHE A 33 -7.27 -1.93 -3.16
N ASP A 34 -6.46 -2.96 -3.32
CA ASP A 34 -6.84 -4.22 -3.94
C ASP A 34 -6.45 -5.37 -3.01
N LEU A 35 -7.28 -6.41 -2.93
CA LEU A 35 -7.12 -7.51 -1.99
C LEU A 35 -7.20 -8.84 -2.74
N GLU A 36 -6.25 -9.72 -2.44
CA GLU A 36 -6.20 -11.08 -2.98
C GLU A 36 -6.12 -12.10 -1.85
N GLY A 37 -6.77 -13.25 -2.02
CA GLY A 37 -6.80 -14.27 -0.99
C GLY A 37 -7.74 -15.44 -1.31
N ILE A 38 -8.02 -16.25 -0.28
CA ILE A 38 -8.93 -17.41 -0.41
C ILE A 38 -10.27 -17.01 0.20
N TYR A 39 -11.31 -17.00 -0.65
CA TYR A 39 -12.69 -16.69 -0.26
C TYR A 39 -12.79 -15.33 0.48
N LEU A 40 -12.63 -14.20 -0.21
CA LEU A 40 -12.64 -12.84 0.37
C LEU A 40 -13.99 -12.42 1.01
N GLY A 41 -14.38 -13.11 2.07
CA GLY A 41 -15.54 -12.88 2.90
C GLY A 41 -15.18 -13.14 4.37
N ARG A 42 -16.19 -13.14 5.26
CA ARG A 42 -15.97 -13.19 6.72
C ARG A 42 -15.16 -14.38 7.24
N LEU A 43 -15.16 -15.49 6.50
CA LEU A 43 -14.49 -16.74 6.85
C LEU A 43 -13.27 -17.02 5.96
N GLY A 44 -12.87 -16.04 5.16
CA GLY A 44 -11.73 -16.13 4.26
C GLY A 44 -10.41 -15.76 4.89
N THR A 45 -9.38 -15.77 4.03
CA THR A 45 -8.09 -15.17 4.32
C THR A 45 -7.74 -14.14 3.26
N VAL A 46 -7.15 -13.02 3.72
CA VAL A 46 -6.44 -12.09 2.84
C VAL A 46 -4.98 -12.52 2.83
N SER A 47 -4.45 -12.81 1.66
CA SER A 47 -3.06 -13.23 1.47
C SER A 47 -2.18 -12.07 1.00
N ILE A 48 -2.74 -11.18 0.17
CA ILE A 48 -2.02 -10.04 -0.39
C ILE A 48 -2.92 -8.81 -0.35
N MET A 49 -2.35 -7.67 0.04
CA MET A 49 -2.98 -6.36 -0.09
C MET A 49 -2.08 -5.46 -0.95
N GLN A 50 -2.68 -4.78 -1.93
CA GLN A 50 -2.00 -3.77 -2.72
C GLN A 50 -2.56 -2.39 -2.39
N LEU A 51 -1.67 -1.40 -2.30
CA LEU A 51 -2.03 0.00 -2.01
C LEU A 51 -1.41 0.93 -3.05
N LEU A 52 -2.24 1.82 -3.59
CA LEU A 52 -1.84 2.96 -4.41
C LEU A 52 -2.28 4.27 -3.75
N VAL A 53 -1.37 5.25 -3.67
CA VAL A 53 -1.61 6.58 -3.09
C VAL A 53 -1.66 7.63 -4.20
N TYR A 54 -2.68 8.50 -4.20
CA TYR A 54 -2.86 9.57 -5.20
C TYR A 54 -3.28 10.91 -4.56
N PRO A 55 -2.91 12.07 -5.13
CA PRO A 55 -1.84 12.26 -6.11
C PRO A 55 -0.47 12.05 -5.46
N ALA A 56 0.44 11.36 -6.16
CA ALA A 56 1.83 11.19 -5.76
C ALA A 56 2.63 12.48 -6.02
N ASN A 57 2.23 13.60 -5.41
CA ASN A 57 2.68 14.93 -5.83
C ASN A 57 4.01 15.40 -5.22
N GLN A 58 4.78 14.51 -4.60
CA GLN A 58 6.17 14.80 -4.24
C GLN A 58 7.06 13.60 -4.60
N THR A 59 8.08 13.89 -5.41
CA THR A 59 9.28 13.07 -5.72
C THR A 59 9.18 11.85 -6.64
N GLY A 60 8.13 11.70 -7.46
CA GLY A 60 8.15 10.69 -8.55
C GLY A 60 8.04 9.24 -8.08
N LEU A 61 7.54 9.04 -6.86
CA LEU A 61 7.23 7.72 -6.30
C LEU A 61 5.80 7.35 -6.68
N GLU A 62 5.63 6.67 -7.82
CA GLU A 62 4.44 5.83 -8.02
C GLU A 62 4.54 4.61 -7.10
N ASP A 63 4.37 4.82 -5.80
CA ASP A 63 4.54 3.73 -4.85
C ASP A 63 3.30 2.84 -4.86
N ARG A 64 3.51 1.64 -5.40
CA ARG A 64 2.59 0.51 -5.28
C ARG A 64 3.15 -0.42 -4.22
N PHE A 65 2.51 -0.43 -3.05
CA PHE A 65 2.90 -1.32 -1.97
C PHE A 65 2.17 -2.65 -2.12
N ARG A 66 2.88 -3.75 -1.89
CA ARG A 66 2.31 -5.09 -1.82
C ARG A 66 2.63 -5.66 -0.44
N LEU A 67 1.62 -5.88 0.37
CA LEU A 67 1.74 -6.54 1.68
C LEU A 67 1.44 -8.03 1.51
N ILE A 68 2.35 -8.90 1.95
CA ILE A 68 2.14 -10.36 1.97
C ILE A 68 2.20 -10.85 3.42
N ARG A 69 1.29 -11.73 3.80
CA ARG A 69 1.29 -12.44 5.09
C ARG A 69 1.78 -13.87 4.97
#